data_AF-A0A4Q3L6N2-F1
#
_entry.id   AF-A0A4Q3L6N2-F1
#
_cell.length_a   1.000
_cell.length_b   1.000
_cell.length_c   1.000
_cell.angle_alpha   90.00
_cell.angle_beta   90.00
_cell.angle_gamma   90.00
#
_symmetry.space_group_name_H-M   'P 1'
#
loop_
_entity.id
_entity.type
_entity.pdbx_description
1 polymer ?
#
loop_
_entity_poly.entity_id
_entity_poly.type
_entity_poly.pdbx_seq_one_letter_code
_entity_poly.pdbx_strand_id
1 'polypeptide(L)'
;MAQYGLLPQGFVLKRQADCLSDLLQAFLLQFGSDTDLGSDTYLGQVAGVFSERHALLWEALQDVVNSQNPNGAEGVFVDNILALAGLTRGVALPTRTNPSQSVQQNGLVLSGLVLYGTPGTSIDKGTLFKTQSLPTLSFTLDDPVTIQPAQNGLQTLVFSQVPTQGTYTLTLVCPSGSTQTTAPLSTYAQAQTTQLVWPVPPTQGTLVLNLAGKSTQTITAPFTALKIQAALQALPAYMAATVAPTPLGFAIAWPQNQSIPPVAFDKSSTANPLPAIYD
;
A
#
# COMPACT_ATOMS: atom_id res chain seq x y z
N MET A 1 64.86 -26.98 2.63
CA MET A 1 64.35 -25.88 3.48
C MET A 1 63.05 -25.42 2.85
N ALA A 2 61.95 -25.37 3.62
CA ALA A 2 60.71 -24.81 3.12
C ALA A 2 60.94 -23.34 2.74
N GLN A 3 60.43 -22.93 1.58
CA GLN A 3 60.61 -21.56 1.09
C GLN A 3 59.57 -20.66 1.76
N TYR A 4 59.99 -19.83 2.71
CA TYR A 4 59.12 -18.87 3.40
C TYR A 4 59.24 -17.47 2.78
N GLY A 5 58.26 -16.61 3.07
CA GLY A 5 58.20 -15.24 2.58
C GLY A 5 57.47 -15.09 1.26
N LEU A 6 57.85 -14.10 0.45
CA LEU A 6 57.12 -13.76 -0.77
C LEU A 6 57.50 -14.71 -1.92
N LEU A 7 56.57 -15.59 -2.27
CA LEU A 7 56.67 -16.50 -3.41
C LEU A 7 55.78 -16.04 -4.56
N PRO A 8 55.98 -16.55 -5.80
CA PRO A 8 55.07 -16.28 -6.92
C PRO A 8 53.60 -16.64 -6.62
N GLN A 9 53.35 -17.61 -5.73
CA GLN A 9 52.02 -18.06 -5.35
C GLN A 9 51.41 -17.26 -4.18
N GLY A 10 52.18 -16.37 -3.54
CA GLY A 10 51.75 -15.59 -2.38
C GLY A 10 52.76 -15.58 -1.23
N PHE A 11 52.37 -15.01 -0.11
CA PHE A 11 53.21 -14.95 1.09
C PHE A 11 53.05 -16.22 1.94
N VAL A 12 54.15 -16.91 2.21
CA VAL A 12 54.18 -18.09 3.10
C VAL A 12 54.73 -17.70 4.45
N LEU A 13 53.86 -17.70 5.46
CA LEU A 13 54.19 -17.36 6.84
C LEU A 13 55.11 -18.41 7.47
N LYS A 14 56.14 -17.95 8.16
CA LYS A 14 56.99 -18.81 9.00
C LYS A 14 56.42 -18.86 10.43
N ARG A 15 56.06 -20.05 10.91
CA ARG A 15 55.47 -20.22 12.25
C ARG A 15 56.56 -20.20 13.32
N GLN A 16 56.17 -19.96 14.58
CA GLN A 16 57.11 -19.90 15.71
C GLN A 16 57.99 -21.15 15.81
N ALA A 17 57.44 -22.36 15.62
CA ALA A 17 58.20 -23.60 15.66
C ALA A 17 59.35 -23.63 14.62
N ASP A 18 59.08 -23.15 13.41
CA ASP A 18 60.09 -23.05 12.34
C ASP A 18 61.13 -21.94 12.66
N CYS A 19 60.69 -20.83 13.28
CA CYS A 19 61.60 -19.79 13.76
C CYS A 19 62.52 -20.30 14.86
N LEU A 20 61.99 -21.09 15.78
CA LEU A 20 62.76 -21.70 16.86
C LEU A 20 63.79 -22.67 16.29
N SER A 21 63.39 -23.58 15.39
CA SER A 21 64.30 -24.52 14.75
C SER A 21 65.47 -23.83 14.06
N ASP A 22 65.21 -22.75 13.30
CA ASP A 22 66.26 -22.00 12.62
C ASP A 22 67.21 -21.29 13.62
N LEU A 23 66.68 -20.74 14.71
CA LEU A 23 67.49 -20.11 15.75
C LEU A 23 68.37 -21.12 16.49
N LEU A 24 67.83 -22.30 16.83
CA LEU A 24 68.60 -23.38 17.44
C LEU A 24 69.71 -23.87 16.50
N GLN A 25 69.41 -24.03 15.21
CA GLN A 25 70.42 -24.38 14.21
C GLN A 25 71.51 -23.29 14.08
N ALA A 26 71.13 -22.01 14.11
CA ALA A 26 72.09 -20.91 14.10
C ALA A 26 72.99 -20.92 15.34
N PHE A 27 72.45 -21.25 16.51
CA PHE A 27 73.25 -21.40 17.73
C PHE A 27 74.19 -22.60 17.67
N LEU A 28 73.78 -23.75 17.16
CA LEU A 28 74.68 -24.90 16.95
C LEU A 28 75.82 -24.57 15.99
N LEU A 29 75.54 -23.83 14.91
CA LEU A 29 76.56 -23.41 13.95
C LEU A 29 77.58 -22.45 14.58
N GLN A 30 77.14 -21.58 15.49
CA GLN A 30 78.01 -20.56 16.08
C GLN A 30 78.77 -21.05 17.32
N PHE A 31 78.15 -21.87 18.16
CA PHE A 31 78.71 -22.33 19.45
C PHE A 31 79.24 -23.77 19.41
N GLY A 32 78.94 -24.52 18.34
CA GLY A 32 79.37 -25.91 18.14
C GLY A 32 78.24 -26.91 18.39
N SER A 33 78.37 -28.10 17.77
CA SER A 33 77.35 -29.16 17.78
C SER A 33 77.06 -29.75 19.16
N ASP A 34 77.98 -29.60 20.11
CA ASP A 34 77.90 -30.16 21.46
C ASP A 34 77.21 -29.21 22.47
N THR A 35 76.71 -28.07 21.99
CA THR A 35 76.03 -27.07 22.82
C THR A 35 74.66 -27.59 23.28
N ASP A 36 74.40 -27.56 24.59
CA ASP A 36 73.09 -27.94 25.13
C ASP A 36 72.04 -26.84 24.87
N LEU A 37 71.08 -27.17 24.02
CA LEU A 37 69.98 -26.31 23.60
C LEU A 37 68.62 -26.81 24.10
N GLY A 38 68.60 -27.60 25.18
CA GLY A 38 67.35 -27.98 25.85
C GLY A 38 66.49 -26.75 26.20
N SER A 39 65.17 -26.94 26.25
CA SER A 39 64.22 -25.86 26.57
C SER A 39 64.53 -25.16 27.89
N ASP A 40 65.18 -25.85 28.82
CA ASP A 40 65.44 -25.35 30.17
C ASP A 40 66.82 -24.68 30.29
N THR A 41 67.62 -24.68 29.22
CA THR A 41 68.92 -24.02 29.21
C THR A 41 68.78 -22.53 28.92
N TYR A 42 69.76 -21.72 29.33
CA TYR A 42 69.77 -20.28 29.05
C TYR A 42 69.62 -19.99 27.55
N LEU A 43 70.37 -20.72 26.70
CA LEU A 43 70.30 -20.53 25.25
C LEU A 43 68.97 -21.00 24.65
N GLY A 44 68.39 -22.09 25.17
CA GLY A 44 67.06 -22.56 24.75
C GLY A 44 65.95 -21.56 25.09
N GLN A 45 65.99 -20.96 26.29
CA GLN A 45 65.04 -19.91 26.70
C GLN A 45 65.20 -18.63 25.87
N VAL A 46 66.44 -18.21 25.59
CA VAL A 46 66.73 -17.07 24.70
C VAL A 46 66.21 -17.35 23.29
N ALA A 47 66.46 -18.54 22.74
CA ALA A 47 65.91 -18.96 21.44
C ALA A 47 64.37 -18.91 21.44
N GLY A 48 63.73 -19.35 22.53
CA GLY A 48 62.29 -19.28 22.73
C GLY A 48 61.76 -17.85 22.61
N VAL A 49 62.31 -16.91 23.37
CA VAL A 49 61.89 -15.50 23.35
C VAL A 49 62.10 -14.87 21.97
N PHE A 50 63.27 -15.10 21.36
CA PHE A 50 63.52 -14.56 20.02
C PHE A 50 62.63 -15.21 18.97
N SER A 51 62.31 -16.50 19.07
CA SER A 51 61.43 -17.18 18.12
C SER A 51 60.02 -16.57 18.09
N GLU A 52 59.48 -16.19 19.25
CA GLU A 52 58.19 -15.49 19.37
C GLU A 52 58.26 -14.12 18.68
N ARG A 53 59.29 -13.32 18.96
CA ARG A 53 59.46 -12.00 18.33
C ARG A 53 59.66 -12.11 16.82
N HIS A 54 60.39 -13.11 16.34
CA HIS A 54 60.53 -13.36 14.91
C HIS A 54 59.20 -13.78 14.27
N ALA A 55 58.41 -14.63 14.93
CA ALA A 55 57.09 -15.03 14.44
C ALA A 55 56.15 -13.81 14.30
N LEU A 56 56.13 -12.92 15.30
CA LEU A 56 55.35 -11.68 15.23
C LEU A 56 55.78 -10.77 14.08
N LEU A 57 57.09 -10.69 13.79
CA LEU A 57 57.58 -9.95 12.62
C LEU A 57 57.12 -10.58 11.31
N TRP A 58 57.11 -11.91 11.22
CA TRP A 58 56.60 -12.63 10.05
C TRP A 58 55.11 -12.39 9.83
N GLU A 59 54.31 -12.35 10.91
CA GLU A 59 52.88 -12.01 10.85
C GLU A 59 52.67 -10.57 10.40
N ALA A 60 53.42 -9.61 10.97
CA ALA A 60 53.36 -8.21 10.54
C ALA A 60 53.74 -8.01 9.06
N LEU A 61 54.73 -8.78 8.56
CA LEU A 61 55.09 -8.75 7.13
C LEU A 61 53.96 -9.31 6.26
N GLN A 62 53.27 -10.35 6.71
CA GLN A 62 52.11 -10.88 6.01
C GLN A 62 51.00 -9.82 5.91
N ASP A 63 50.74 -9.08 6.99
CA ASP A 63 49.75 -8.01 7.02
C ASP A 63 50.09 -6.90 6.02
N VAL A 64 51.37 -6.51 5.92
CA VAL A 64 51.84 -5.49 4.95
C VAL A 64 51.70 -5.95 3.49
N VAL A 65 51.90 -7.24 3.23
CA VAL A 65 51.68 -7.80 1.88
C VAL A 65 50.18 -7.86 1.59
N ASN A 66 49.38 -8.32 2.55
CA ASN A 66 47.92 -8.41 2.43
C ASN A 66 47.29 -7.02 2.26
N SER A 67 47.80 -5.99 2.92
CA SER A 67 47.30 -4.61 2.82
C SER A 67 47.46 -4.00 1.42
N GLN A 68 48.22 -4.62 0.52
CA GLN A 68 48.39 -4.20 -0.87
C GLN A 68 47.49 -4.98 -1.84
N ASN A 69 46.81 -6.02 -1.36
CA ASN A 69 45.92 -6.84 -2.17
C ASN A 69 44.45 -6.52 -1.82
N PRO A 70 43.57 -6.26 -2.81
CA PRO A 70 42.14 -6.03 -2.57
C PRO A 70 41.46 -7.11 -1.71
N ASN A 71 41.88 -8.37 -1.84
CA ASN A 71 41.25 -9.49 -1.12
C ASN A 71 41.81 -9.71 0.30
N GLY A 72 42.95 -9.10 0.62
CA GLY A 72 43.62 -9.24 1.92
C GLY A 72 43.68 -7.96 2.74
N ALA A 73 43.42 -6.81 2.12
CA ALA A 73 43.43 -5.52 2.81
C ALA A 73 42.20 -5.38 3.71
N GLU A 74 42.36 -4.60 4.79
CA GLU A 74 41.27 -4.27 5.71
C GLU A 74 41.24 -2.76 6.01
N GLY A 75 40.07 -2.28 6.43
CA GLY A 75 39.87 -0.90 6.87
C GLY A 75 40.27 0.14 5.81
N VAL A 76 41.12 1.09 6.21
CA VAL A 76 41.56 2.22 5.36
C VAL A 76 42.37 1.75 4.14
N PHE A 77 43.07 0.61 4.24
CA PHE A 77 43.85 0.10 3.11
C PHE A 77 42.95 -0.39 1.97
N VAL A 78 41.77 -0.96 2.28
CA VAL A 78 40.76 -1.29 1.26
C VAL A 78 40.27 -0.02 0.58
N ASP A 79 39.91 1.00 1.38
CA ASP A 79 39.42 2.27 0.86
C ASP A 79 40.47 2.92 -0.07
N ASN A 80 41.76 2.87 0.30
CA ASN A 80 42.87 3.39 -0.51
C ASN A 80 43.07 2.60 -1.82
N ILE A 81 43.03 1.26 -1.77
CA ILE A 81 43.17 0.43 -2.98
C ILE A 81 41.99 0.65 -3.93
N LEU A 82 40.77 0.69 -3.40
CA LEU A 82 39.57 0.93 -4.20
C LEU A 82 39.55 2.36 -4.78
N ALA A 83 40.08 3.34 -4.05
CA ALA A 83 40.25 4.71 -4.55
C ALA A 83 41.17 4.79 -5.78
N LEU A 84 42.20 3.93 -5.89
CA LEU A 84 43.02 3.85 -7.10
C LEU A 84 42.23 3.37 -8.32
N ALA A 85 41.19 2.56 -8.11
CA ALA A 85 40.25 2.14 -9.15
C ALA A 85 39.13 3.17 -9.42
N GLY A 86 39.16 4.33 -8.76
CA GLY A 86 38.13 5.38 -8.86
C GLY A 86 36.88 5.10 -8.03
N LEU A 87 36.90 4.08 -7.16
CA LEU A 87 35.80 3.77 -6.26
C LEU A 87 35.97 4.52 -4.95
N THR A 88 34.89 5.11 -4.44
CA THR A 88 34.92 5.82 -3.15
C THR A 88 33.89 5.20 -2.21
N ARG A 89 34.21 5.20 -0.91
CA ARG A 89 33.30 4.69 0.10
C ARG A 89 32.09 5.62 0.23
N GLY A 90 30.90 5.05 0.06
CA GLY A 90 29.65 5.77 0.33
C GLY A 90 29.58 6.21 1.79
N VAL A 91 29.31 7.49 2.01
CA VAL A 91 29.04 8.01 3.36
C VAL A 91 27.67 7.52 3.83
N ALA A 92 27.54 7.29 5.14
CA ALA A 92 26.25 6.96 5.72
C ALA A 92 25.29 8.15 5.51
N LEU A 93 24.24 7.94 4.72
CA LEU A 93 23.19 8.93 4.53
C LEU A 93 22.11 8.78 5.61
N PRO A 94 21.45 9.88 6.02
CA PRO A 94 20.33 9.80 6.94
C PRO A 94 19.22 8.88 6.43
N THR A 95 18.57 8.14 7.33
CA THR A 95 17.39 7.36 6.98
C THR A 95 16.27 8.29 6.51
N ARG A 96 15.83 8.09 5.27
CA ARG A 96 14.69 8.82 4.71
C ARG A 96 13.46 7.92 4.75
N THR A 97 12.35 8.44 5.26
CA THR A 97 11.08 7.72 5.22
C THR A 97 10.61 7.63 3.77
N ASN A 98 10.28 6.42 3.32
CA ASN A 98 9.76 6.21 1.99
C ASN A 98 8.37 6.89 1.87
N PRO A 99 8.16 7.83 0.93
CA PRO A 99 6.84 8.43 0.69
C PRO A 99 5.86 7.46 -0.02
N SER A 100 6.23 6.19 -0.20
CA SER A 100 5.37 5.18 -0.81
C SER A 100 4.04 5.07 -0.08
N GLN A 101 2.99 4.98 -0.88
CA GLN A 101 1.62 4.81 -0.43
C GLN A 101 1.49 3.55 0.43
N SER A 102 1.20 3.71 1.71
CA SER A 102 0.85 2.64 2.63
C SER A 102 -0.67 2.62 2.80
N VAL A 103 -1.28 1.49 2.48
CA VAL A 103 -2.71 1.26 2.73
C VAL A 103 -2.86 0.73 4.15
N GLN A 104 -3.45 1.53 5.02
CA GLN A 104 -3.80 1.12 6.38
C GLN A 104 -4.95 0.09 6.35
N GLN A 105 -5.12 -0.64 7.45
CA GLN A 105 -6.17 -1.66 7.60
C GLN A 105 -7.60 -1.11 7.47
N ASN A 106 -7.77 0.21 7.60
CA ASN A 106 -9.02 0.95 7.39
C ASN A 106 -9.22 1.43 5.93
N GLY A 107 -8.34 1.03 5.00
CA GLY A 107 -8.41 1.39 3.57
C GLY A 107 -7.83 2.77 3.21
N LEU A 108 -7.30 3.52 4.18
CA LEU A 108 -6.64 4.81 3.90
C LEU A 108 -5.26 4.59 3.28
N VAL A 109 -5.03 5.26 2.15
CA VAL A 109 -3.73 5.32 1.50
C VAL A 109 -2.99 6.56 1.99
N LEU A 110 -1.92 6.38 2.77
CA LEU A 110 -1.08 7.46 3.25
C LEU A 110 0.30 7.39 2.59
N SER A 111 0.77 8.52 2.06
CA SER A 111 2.13 8.66 1.55
C SER A 111 3.02 9.26 2.63
N GLY A 112 3.80 8.43 3.33
CA GLY A 112 4.75 8.90 4.34
C GLY A 112 4.13 9.58 5.57
N LEU A 113 4.81 10.63 6.09
CA LEU A 113 4.38 11.42 7.24
C LEU A 113 3.18 12.30 6.87
N VAL A 114 2.06 12.12 7.58
CA VAL A 114 0.85 12.93 7.39
C VAL A 114 0.75 13.99 8.48
N LEU A 115 0.54 15.23 8.08
CA LEU A 115 0.45 16.39 8.96
C LEU A 115 -0.98 16.90 8.97
N TYR A 116 -1.57 17.05 10.17
CA TYR A 116 -2.92 17.56 10.37
C TYR A 116 -2.87 18.94 11.00
N GLY A 117 -3.78 19.84 10.61
CA GLY A 117 -3.84 21.19 11.16
C GLY A 117 -4.73 22.11 10.33
N THR A 118 -4.62 23.42 10.58
CA THR A 118 -5.38 24.44 9.85
C THR A 118 -4.87 24.53 8.40
N PRO A 119 -5.76 24.46 7.39
CA PRO A 119 -5.38 24.69 6.00
C PRO A 119 -4.65 26.01 5.81
N GLY A 120 -3.59 26.01 5.00
CA GLY A 120 -2.72 27.17 4.77
C GLY A 120 -1.56 27.31 5.75
N THR A 121 -1.50 26.49 6.81
CA THR A 121 -0.32 26.47 7.70
C THR A 121 0.88 25.88 6.96
N SER A 122 1.97 26.65 6.90
CA SER A 122 3.25 26.19 6.34
C SER A 122 4.14 25.62 7.45
N ILE A 123 4.75 24.47 7.18
CA ILE A 123 5.71 23.81 8.06
C ILE A 123 7.04 23.85 7.34
N ASP A 124 7.97 24.63 7.90
CA ASP A 124 9.24 24.90 7.26
C ASP A 124 10.18 23.69 7.24
N LYS A 125 11.09 23.71 6.26
CA LYS A 125 12.24 22.81 6.21
C LYS A 125 13.00 22.83 7.53
N GLY A 126 13.47 21.66 7.97
CA GLY A 126 14.22 21.51 9.21
C GLY A 126 13.37 21.35 10.46
N THR A 127 12.03 21.40 10.34
CA THR A 127 11.12 21.03 11.43
C THR A 127 11.42 19.61 11.91
N LEU A 128 11.51 19.42 13.23
CA LEU A 128 11.87 18.16 13.87
C LEU A 128 10.63 17.38 14.30
N PHE A 129 10.56 16.11 13.89
CA PHE A 129 9.56 15.14 14.28
C PHE A 129 10.20 14.01 15.08
N LYS A 130 9.51 13.52 16.11
CA LYS A 130 10.01 12.43 16.96
C LYS A 130 9.06 11.25 16.94
N THR A 131 9.60 10.04 16.89
CA THR A 131 8.80 8.82 17.06
C THR A 131 8.38 8.68 18.52
N GLN A 132 7.16 8.18 18.74
CA GLN A 132 6.67 7.89 20.09
C GLN A 132 7.17 6.53 20.61
N SER A 133 7.69 5.67 19.72
CA SER A 133 8.30 4.39 20.09
C SER A 133 9.71 4.59 20.64
N LEU A 134 10.10 3.68 21.55
CA LEU A 134 11.48 3.55 22.02
C LEU A 134 12.24 2.56 21.10
N PRO A 135 13.47 2.89 20.65
CA PRO A 135 14.19 4.15 20.88
C PRO A 135 13.58 5.32 20.10
N THR A 136 13.58 6.50 20.71
CA THR A 136 13.08 7.72 20.08
C THR A 136 14.00 8.14 18.95
N LEU A 137 13.50 8.09 17.71
CA LEU A 137 14.18 8.60 16.52
C LEU A 137 13.67 10.00 16.21
N SER A 138 14.58 10.87 15.77
CA SER A 138 14.25 12.23 15.33
C SER A 138 14.47 12.36 13.82
N PHE A 139 13.50 12.93 13.12
CA PHE A 139 13.53 13.19 11.68
C PHE A 139 13.36 14.68 11.43
N THR A 140 14.02 15.19 10.39
CA THR A 140 13.85 16.56 9.93
C THR A 140 13.08 16.59 8.61
N LEU A 141 12.33 17.66 8.38
CA LEU A 141 11.67 17.87 7.10
C LEU A 141 12.68 18.35 6.04
N ASP A 142 12.74 17.68 4.88
CA ASP A 142 13.68 18.02 3.80
C ASP A 142 13.28 19.30 3.04
N ASP A 143 11.97 19.52 2.85
CA ASP A 143 11.38 20.62 2.08
C ASP A 143 10.12 21.16 2.80
N PRO A 144 9.80 22.46 2.68
CA PRO A 144 8.62 23.01 3.35
C PRO A 144 7.33 22.38 2.81
N VAL A 145 6.39 22.08 3.71
CA VAL A 145 5.08 21.50 3.38
C VAL A 145 3.97 22.42 3.87
N THR A 146 3.01 22.75 3.01
CA THR A 146 1.84 23.54 3.38
C THR A 146 0.60 22.65 3.46
N ILE A 147 -0.10 22.69 4.59
CA ILE A 147 -1.32 21.92 4.81
C ILE A 147 -2.39 22.40 3.83
N GLN A 148 -2.83 21.51 2.94
CA GLN A 148 -3.86 21.82 1.97
C GLN A 148 -5.25 21.72 2.61
N PRO A 149 -6.25 22.46 2.09
CA PRO A 149 -7.63 22.23 2.48
C PRO A 149 -8.03 20.79 2.16
N ALA A 150 -8.91 20.22 2.99
CA ALA A 150 -9.49 18.92 2.71
C ALA A 150 -10.18 18.97 1.33
N GLN A 151 -9.71 18.14 0.40
CA GLN A 151 -10.40 17.97 -0.86
C GLN A 151 -11.54 16.98 -0.64
N ASN A 152 -12.77 17.42 -0.85
CA ASN A 152 -13.89 16.50 -0.97
C ASN A 152 -13.63 15.60 -2.18
N GLY A 153 -13.41 14.31 -1.94
CA GLY A 153 -13.48 13.33 -3.01
C GLY A 153 -14.90 13.35 -3.58
N LEU A 154 -15.04 13.74 -4.84
CA LEU A 154 -16.32 13.65 -5.54
C LEU A 154 -16.65 12.16 -5.67
N GLN A 155 -17.52 11.63 -4.81
CA GLN A 155 -17.94 10.25 -4.88
C GLN A 155 -19.24 10.17 -5.68
N THR A 156 -19.15 9.55 -6.87
CA THR A 156 -20.34 9.20 -7.66
C THR A 156 -20.93 7.91 -7.09
N LEU A 157 -22.04 8.03 -6.38
CA LEU A 157 -22.82 6.87 -5.94
C LEU A 157 -23.63 6.34 -7.12
N VAL A 158 -23.19 5.21 -7.68
CA VAL A 158 -23.94 4.49 -8.72
C VAL A 158 -24.69 3.36 -8.04
N PHE A 159 -26.02 3.47 -7.99
CA PHE A 159 -26.85 2.36 -7.54
C PHE A 159 -26.96 1.34 -8.67
N SER A 160 -26.73 0.06 -8.36
CA SER A 160 -26.94 -1.05 -9.30
C SER A 160 -28.41 -1.22 -9.70
N GLN A 161 -29.33 -0.73 -8.86
CA GLN A 161 -30.76 -0.58 -9.15
C GLN A 161 -31.27 0.69 -8.46
N VAL A 162 -32.07 1.51 -9.18
CA VAL A 162 -32.66 2.72 -8.61
C VAL A 162 -33.60 2.32 -7.47
N PRO A 163 -33.35 2.75 -6.22
CA PRO A 163 -34.23 2.39 -5.12
C PRO A 163 -35.62 2.97 -5.35
N THR A 164 -36.64 2.13 -5.29
CA THR A 164 -38.02 2.49 -5.63
C THR A 164 -38.75 3.21 -4.49
N GLN A 165 -38.27 3.12 -3.25
CA GLN A 165 -38.78 3.86 -2.08
C GLN A 165 -37.66 4.09 -1.03
N GLY A 166 -37.87 5.04 -0.11
CA GLY A 166 -37.01 5.31 1.03
C GLY A 166 -36.31 6.68 1.01
N THR A 167 -35.61 6.99 2.10
CA THR A 167 -34.66 8.12 2.18
C THR A 167 -33.29 7.54 2.47
N TYR A 168 -32.26 8.13 1.86
CA TYR A 168 -30.88 7.69 2.07
C TYR A 168 -30.09 8.86 2.65
N THR A 169 -29.29 8.56 3.66
CA THR A 169 -28.29 9.48 4.19
C THR A 169 -26.93 8.89 3.92
N LEU A 170 -26.07 9.62 3.23
CA LEU A 170 -24.68 9.25 3.11
C LEU A 170 -23.98 9.71 4.39
N THR A 171 -23.40 8.77 5.13
CA THR A 171 -22.53 9.08 6.28
C THR A 171 -21.10 8.78 5.89
N LEU A 172 -20.28 9.83 5.85
CA LEU A 172 -18.85 9.74 5.64
C LEU A 172 -18.19 9.76 7.03
N VAL A 173 -17.39 8.74 7.32
CA VAL A 173 -16.55 8.68 8.52
C VAL A 173 -15.17 9.18 8.12
N CYS A 174 -14.75 10.32 8.65
CA CYS A 174 -13.41 10.83 8.44
C CYS A 174 -12.37 9.95 9.19
N PRO A 175 -11.11 9.93 8.73
CA PRO A 175 -10.02 9.21 9.40
C PRO A 175 -9.80 9.65 10.86
N SER A 176 -10.15 10.90 11.17
CA SER A 176 -10.13 11.48 12.53
C SER A 176 -11.25 10.97 13.45
N GLY A 177 -12.14 10.11 12.95
CA GLY A 177 -13.32 9.62 13.68
C GLY A 177 -14.52 10.56 13.64
N SER A 178 -14.40 11.74 13.01
CA SER A 178 -15.52 12.67 12.84
C SER A 178 -16.48 12.15 11.76
N THR A 179 -17.78 12.21 12.01
CA THR A 179 -18.81 11.82 11.04
C THR A 179 -19.47 13.05 10.43
N GLN A 180 -19.68 12.99 9.12
CA GLN A 180 -20.49 13.96 8.39
C GLN A 180 -21.61 13.19 7.68
N THR A 181 -22.85 13.55 7.99
CA THR A 181 -24.04 12.93 7.41
C THR A 181 -24.76 13.95 6.56
N THR A 182 -25.10 13.59 5.32
CA THR A 182 -25.89 14.46 4.46
C THR A 182 -27.30 14.63 5.03
N ALA A 183 -27.96 15.75 4.71
CA ALA A 183 -29.40 15.82 4.84
C ALA A 183 -30.05 14.65 4.07
N PRO A 184 -31.24 14.14 4.49
CA PRO A 184 -31.92 13.06 3.79
C PRO A 184 -32.09 13.38 2.31
N LEU A 185 -31.51 12.54 1.45
CA LEU A 185 -31.66 12.67 0.00
C LEU A 185 -32.94 11.91 -0.39
N SER A 186 -33.93 12.64 -0.89
CA SER A 186 -35.17 12.07 -1.42
C SER A 186 -34.95 11.52 -2.82
N THR A 187 -35.50 10.33 -3.11
CA THR A 187 -35.50 9.75 -4.45
C THR A 187 -36.42 10.55 -5.38
N TYR A 188 -35.85 11.28 -6.34
CA TYR A 188 -36.60 11.92 -7.43
C TYR A 188 -36.42 11.12 -8.72
N ALA A 189 -37.39 10.29 -9.09
CA ALA A 189 -37.52 9.83 -10.48
C ALA A 189 -38.26 10.91 -11.27
N GLN A 190 -37.53 11.89 -11.81
CA GLN A 190 -38.12 12.81 -12.78
C GLN A 190 -38.18 12.14 -14.15
N ALA A 191 -39.38 11.83 -14.64
CA ALA A 191 -39.62 11.58 -16.05
C ALA A 191 -40.72 12.54 -16.53
N GLN A 192 -40.32 13.73 -16.97
CA GLN A 192 -41.11 14.55 -17.89
C GLN A 192 -41.00 13.89 -19.28
N THR A 193 -41.65 12.75 -19.47
CA THR A 193 -41.73 12.11 -20.78
C THR A 193 -43.19 12.17 -21.26
N THR A 194 -43.39 12.68 -22.48
CA THR A 194 -44.67 12.71 -23.20
C THR A 194 -45.23 11.31 -23.48
N GLN A 195 -44.45 10.28 -23.16
CA GLN A 195 -44.77 8.88 -23.34
C GLN A 195 -44.24 8.07 -22.15
N LEU A 196 -45.02 7.07 -21.77
CA LEU A 196 -44.67 6.08 -20.76
C LEU A 196 -44.64 4.71 -21.45
N VAL A 197 -43.52 4.00 -21.37
CA VAL A 197 -43.32 2.70 -22.03
C VAL A 197 -43.05 1.62 -20.99
N TRP A 198 -43.82 0.54 -21.02
CA TRP A 198 -43.55 -0.66 -20.21
C TRP A 198 -42.76 -1.70 -21.01
N PRO A 199 -41.59 -2.13 -20.52
CA PRO A 199 -40.75 -3.10 -21.22
C PRO A 199 -41.16 -4.56 -21.03
N VAL A 200 -42.00 -4.91 -20.03
CA VAL A 200 -42.73 -6.21 -19.95
C VAL A 200 -43.95 -6.04 -19.02
N PRO A 201 -45.20 -6.18 -19.49
CA PRO A 201 -46.36 -6.17 -18.62
C PRO A 201 -46.43 -7.50 -17.84
N PRO A 202 -46.83 -7.48 -16.55
CA PRO A 202 -47.01 -8.72 -15.79
C PRO A 202 -48.04 -9.61 -16.50
N THR A 203 -47.83 -10.93 -16.55
CA THR A 203 -48.74 -11.86 -17.25
C THR A 203 -49.86 -12.38 -16.36
N GLN A 204 -49.78 -12.12 -15.05
CA GLN A 204 -50.75 -12.49 -14.03
C GLN A 204 -50.91 -11.37 -12.99
N GLY A 205 -52.00 -11.41 -12.22
CA GLY A 205 -52.25 -10.49 -11.11
C GLY A 205 -53.16 -9.31 -11.46
N THR A 206 -53.08 -8.27 -10.62
CA THR A 206 -53.83 -7.03 -10.75
C THR A 206 -52.89 -5.84 -10.95
N LEU A 207 -53.37 -4.81 -11.65
CA LEU A 207 -52.63 -3.58 -11.94
C LEU A 207 -53.49 -2.37 -11.55
N VAL A 208 -52.90 -1.42 -10.83
CA VAL A 208 -53.47 -0.11 -10.53
C VAL A 208 -52.43 0.94 -10.96
N LEU A 209 -52.84 1.94 -11.74
CA LEU A 209 -51.98 3.04 -12.16
C LEU A 209 -52.23 4.24 -11.24
N ASN A 210 -51.18 4.73 -10.57
CA ASN A 210 -51.26 5.92 -9.72
C ASN A 210 -50.71 7.13 -10.47
N LEU A 211 -51.60 7.99 -10.91
CA LEU A 211 -51.29 9.17 -11.71
C LEU A 211 -51.59 10.40 -10.87
N ALA A 212 -50.56 11.11 -10.40
CA ALA A 212 -50.72 12.38 -9.69
C ALA A 212 -51.70 12.35 -8.49
N GLY A 213 -51.64 11.29 -7.68
CA GLY A 213 -52.56 11.13 -6.53
C GLY A 213 -53.95 10.64 -6.89
N LYS A 214 -54.21 10.26 -8.15
CA LYS A 214 -55.42 9.55 -8.59
C LYS A 214 -55.05 8.12 -9.00
N SER A 215 -55.88 7.16 -8.61
CA SER A 215 -55.67 5.74 -8.94
C SER A 215 -56.70 5.27 -9.95
N THR A 216 -56.28 4.48 -10.93
CA THR A 216 -57.23 3.76 -11.78
C THR A 216 -57.97 2.68 -10.98
N GLN A 217 -59.10 2.21 -11.51
CA GLN A 217 -59.67 0.96 -10.99
C GLN A 217 -58.71 -0.21 -11.22
N THR A 218 -58.85 -1.25 -10.41
CA THR A 218 -58.05 -2.47 -10.50
C THR A 218 -58.27 -3.17 -11.85
N ILE A 219 -57.21 -3.28 -12.63
CA ILE A 219 -57.19 -4.01 -13.91
C ILE A 219 -56.74 -5.45 -13.62
N THR A 220 -57.52 -6.44 -14.05
CA THR A 220 -57.16 -7.86 -13.91
C THR A 220 -56.60 -8.45 -15.20
N ALA A 221 -55.64 -9.38 -15.06
CA ALA A 221 -55.11 -10.15 -16.18
C ALA A 221 -56.24 -10.88 -16.97
N PRO A 222 -56.11 -11.08 -18.30
CA PRO A 222 -55.00 -10.63 -19.15
C PRO A 222 -55.06 -9.11 -19.36
N PHE A 223 -53.90 -8.47 -19.27
CA PHE A 223 -53.78 -7.03 -19.49
C PHE A 223 -53.74 -6.77 -20.99
N THR A 224 -54.72 -6.03 -21.49
CA THR A 224 -54.80 -5.63 -22.90
C THR A 224 -54.74 -4.12 -22.98
N ALA A 225 -54.26 -3.57 -24.10
CA ALA A 225 -54.24 -2.13 -24.34
C ALA A 225 -55.63 -1.50 -24.11
N LEU A 226 -56.70 -2.21 -24.49
CA LEU A 226 -58.08 -1.78 -24.31
C LEU A 226 -58.49 -1.67 -22.83
N LYS A 227 -58.11 -2.64 -21.99
CA LYS A 227 -58.41 -2.58 -20.54
C LYS A 227 -57.66 -1.44 -19.84
N ILE A 228 -56.41 -1.20 -20.24
CA ILE A 228 -55.60 -0.10 -19.71
C ILE A 228 -56.17 1.24 -20.20
N GLN A 229 -56.55 1.35 -21.47
CA GLN A 229 -57.22 2.52 -22.04
C GLN A 229 -58.51 2.87 -21.27
N ALA A 230 -59.37 1.88 -21.03
CA ALA A 230 -60.63 2.09 -20.31
C ALA A 230 -60.40 2.55 -18.86
N ALA A 231 -59.41 1.98 -18.18
CA ALA A 231 -59.04 2.35 -16.81
C ALA A 231 -58.50 3.79 -16.71
N LEU A 232 -57.76 4.25 -17.72
CA LEU A 232 -57.28 5.64 -17.82
C LEU A 232 -58.41 6.61 -18.15
N GLN A 233 -59.30 6.25 -19.08
CA GLN A 233 -60.44 7.08 -19.46
C GLN A 233 -61.47 7.26 -18.36
N ALA A 234 -61.51 6.35 -17.38
CA ALA A 234 -62.31 6.51 -16.16
C ALA A 234 -61.82 7.66 -15.28
N LEU A 235 -60.60 8.18 -15.50
CA LEU A 235 -60.08 9.36 -14.82
C LEU A 235 -60.28 10.60 -15.70
N PRO A 236 -61.10 11.59 -15.28
CA PRO A 236 -61.45 12.75 -16.11
C PRO A 236 -60.25 13.56 -16.62
N ALA A 237 -59.15 13.60 -15.84
CA ALA A 237 -57.92 14.32 -16.20
C ALA A 237 -57.08 13.60 -17.28
N TYR A 238 -57.42 12.35 -17.60
CA TYR A 238 -56.60 11.46 -18.44
C TYR A 238 -57.40 10.84 -19.60
N MET A 239 -58.61 11.35 -19.88
CA MET A 239 -59.49 10.86 -20.94
C MET A 239 -58.88 10.91 -22.35
N ALA A 240 -57.98 11.86 -22.58
CA ALA A 240 -57.32 12.07 -23.87
C ALA A 240 -56.02 11.24 -24.03
N ALA A 241 -55.66 10.41 -23.04
CA ALA A 241 -54.53 9.50 -23.16
C ALA A 241 -54.82 8.41 -24.20
N THR A 242 -53.80 7.96 -24.92
CA THR A 242 -53.91 6.84 -25.86
C THR A 242 -52.94 5.73 -25.48
N VAL A 243 -53.42 4.49 -25.47
CA VAL A 243 -52.64 3.30 -25.14
C VAL A 243 -52.45 2.46 -26.40
N ALA A 244 -51.20 2.26 -26.79
CA ALA A 244 -50.83 1.41 -27.91
C ALA A 244 -50.02 0.18 -27.43
N PRO A 245 -50.27 -1.03 -27.97
CA PRO A 245 -49.38 -2.15 -27.74
C PRO A 245 -48.03 -1.90 -28.42
N THR A 246 -46.97 -2.42 -27.79
CA THR A 246 -45.60 -2.44 -28.31
C THR A 246 -45.07 -3.87 -28.26
N PRO A 247 -43.98 -4.22 -28.97
CA PRO A 247 -43.42 -5.58 -28.96
C PRO A 247 -43.08 -6.11 -27.56
N LEU A 248 -42.87 -5.21 -26.60
CA LEU A 248 -42.43 -5.50 -25.24
C LEU A 248 -43.47 -5.07 -24.18
N GLY A 249 -44.63 -4.53 -24.55
CA GLY A 249 -45.65 -4.11 -23.59
C GLY A 249 -46.63 -3.07 -24.11
N PHE A 250 -46.82 -1.99 -23.37
CA PHE A 250 -47.75 -0.92 -23.75
C PHE A 250 -47.07 0.44 -23.66
N ALA A 251 -47.42 1.32 -24.59
CA ALA A 251 -47.06 2.73 -24.58
C ALA A 251 -48.32 3.55 -24.27
N ILE A 252 -48.23 4.43 -23.28
CA ILE A 252 -49.25 5.46 -23.02
C ILE A 252 -48.71 6.78 -23.54
N ALA A 253 -49.41 7.37 -24.49
CA ALA A 253 -49.13 8.70 -25.01
C ALA A 253 -50.16 9.71 -24.48
N TRP A 254 -49.68 10.91 -24.19
CA TRP A 254 -50.49 12.01 -23.68
C TRP A 254 -50.54 13.14 -24.72
N PRO A 255 -51.63 13.92 -24.82
CA PRO A 255 -51.67 15.07 -25.72
C PRO A 255 -50.55 16.06 -25.36
N GLN A 256 -49.80 16.53 -26.35
CA GLN A 256 -48.83 17.60 -26.14
C GLN A 256 -49.59 18.86 -25.70
N ASN A 257 -49.21 19.43 -24.54
CA ASN A 257 -49.78 20.62 -23.87
C ASN A 257 -50.69 20.41 -22.64
N GLN A 258 -50.64 19.26 -21.95
CA GLN A 258 -51.06 19.20 -20.55
C GLN A 258 -49.86 19.08 -19.62
N SER A 259 -49.84 19.86 -18.53
CA SER A 259 -48.88 19.65 -17.45
C SER A 259 -49.20 18.31 -16.79
N ILE A 260 -48.48 17.26 -17.18
CA ILE A 260 -48.67 15.92 -16.62
C ILE A 260 -48.06 15.93 -15.22
N PRO A 261 -48.85 15.72 -14.15
CA PRO A 261 -48.27 15.54 -12.83
C PRO A 261 -47.75 14.10 -12.70
N PRO A 262 -46.71 13.88 -11.86
CA PRO A 262 -45.89 12.68 -11.89
C PRO A 262 -46.71 11.39 -11.75
N VAL A 263 -46.38 10.42 -12.59
CA VAL A 263 -46.93 9.06 -12.54
C VAL A 263 -46.09 8.25 -11.57
N ALA A 264 -46.71 7.75 -10.50
CA ALA A 264 -46.11 6.81 -9.57
C ALA A 264 -46.63 5.40 -9.89
N PHE A 265 -45.76 4.41 -9.98
CA PHE A 265 -46.19 3.02 -9.99
C PHE A 265 -46.05 2.46 -8.59
N ASP A 266 -47.16 1.99 -8.02
CA ASP A 266 -47.09 1.10 -6.87
C ASP A 266 -47.20 -0.34 -7.38
N LYS A 267 -46.22 -1.17 -7.01
CA LYS A 267 -46.21 -2.60 -7.31
C LYS A 267 -46.48 -3.35 -6.01
N SER A 268 -47.67 -3.20 -5.44
CA SER A 268 -48.09 -4.04 -4.33
C SER A 268 -48.65 -5.37 -4.88
N SER A 269 -47.79 -6.35 -5.14
CA SER A 269 -48.21 -7.74 -5.28
C SER A 269 -47.76 -8.52 -4.03
N THR A 270 -48.69 -8.83 -3.13
CA THR A 270 -48.44 -9.71 -1.99
C THR A 270 -48.42 -11.16 -2.43
N ALA A 271 -47.26 -11.82 -2.33
CA ALA A 271 -47.18 -13.27 -2.22
C ALA A 271 -46.89 -13.61 -0.74
N ASN A 272 -47.72 -14.49 -0.19
CA ASN A 272 -47.75 -14.93 1.21
C ASN A 272 -46.40 -15.56 1.65
N PRO A 273 -45.94 -15.39 2.90
CA PRO A 273 -44.66 -15.96 3.35
C PRO A 273 -44.81 -17.44 3.73
N LEU A 274 -43.80 -18.25 3.44
CA LEU A 274 -43.61 -19.60 4.01
C LEU A 274 -42.35 -19.62 4.90
N PRO A 275 -42.32 -20.49 5.94
CA PRO A 275 -41.58 -20.25 7.18
C PRO A 275 -40.11 -20.70 7.14
N ALA A 276 -39.36 -20.19 8.12
CA ALA A 276 -37.93 -20.34 8.33
C ALA A 276 -37.41 -21.78 8.37
N ILE A 277 -36.20 -21.99 7.85
CA ILE A 277 -35.29 -23.05 8.27
C ILE A 277 -33.87 -22.44 8.29
N TYR A 278 -33.31 -22.27 9.48
CA TYR A 278 -31.87 -22.14 9.70
C TYR A 278 -31.37 -23.53 10.08
N ASP A 279 -30.32 -23.99 9.39
CA ASP A 279 -29.22 -24.78 9.97
C ASP A 279 -27.93 -23.99 9.68
#